data_AF-A0A382UZ38-F1
#
_entry.id   AF-A0A382UZ38-F1
#
_cell.length_a   1.000
_cell.length_b   1.000
_cell.length_c   1.000
_cell.angle_alpha   90.00
_cell.angle_beta   90.00
_cell.angle_gamma   90.00
#
_symmetry.space_group_name_H-M   'P 1'
#
loop_
_entity.id
_entity.type
_entity.pdbx_description
1 polymer ?
#
loop_
_entity_poly.entity_id
_entity_poly.type
_entity_poly.pdbx_seq_one_letter_code
_entity_poly.pdbx_strand_id
1 'polypeptide(L)' 'MRNYQSEKQLVLNYYQELDTSSKSNITKVMERYLDENYIWRGFHPFNEQSSAKAVSELFWQPLRH' A
#
# COMPACT_ATOMS: atom_id res chain seq x y z
N MET A 1 -12.95 -9.91 -24.76
CA MET A 1 -12.53 -9.69 -23.36
C MET A 1 -11.62 -8.48 -23.33
N ARG A 2 -11.91 -7.43 -22.55
CA ARG A 2 -10.91 -6.39 -22.29
C ARG A 2 -9.78 -7.04 -21.48
N ASN A 3 -8.54 -6.91 -21.94
CA ASN A 3 -7.40 -7.32 -21.13
C ASN A 3 -7.09 -6.17 -20.16
N TYR A 4 -6.89 -6.47 -18.88
CA TYR A 4 -6.56 -5.48 -17.85
C TYR A 4 -5.05 -5.45 -17.60
N GLN A 5 -4.26 -5.49 -18.67
CA GLN A 5 -2.81 -5.66 -18.55
C GLN A 5 -2.15 -4.42 -17.93
N SER A 6 -2.65 -3.22 -18.22
CA SER A 6 -2.16 -1.98 -17.64
C SER A 6 -2.44 -1.89 -16.14
N GLU A 7 -3.64 -2.26 -15.71
CA GLU A 7 -4.05 -2.29 -14.30
C GLU A 7 -3.29 -3.38 -13.54
N LYS A 8 -3.09 -4.55 -14.17
CA LYS A 8 -2.24 -5.59 -13.62
C LYS A 8 -0.81 -5.09 -13.41
N GLN A 9 -0.24 -4.40 -14.40
CA GLN A 9 1.11 -3.85 -14.29
C GLN A 9 1.20 -2.78 -13.20
N LEU A 10 0.16 -1.94 -13.04
CA LEU A 10 0.10 -0.95 -11.96
C LEU A 10 0.18 -1.62 -10.59
N VAL A 11 -0.60 -2.67 -10.34
CA VAL A 11 -0.59 -3.42 -9.07
C VAL A 11 0.76 -4.09 -8.84
N LEU A 12 1.36 -4.70 -9.88
CA LEU A 12 2.67 -5.33 -9.77
C LEU A 12 3.78 -4.30 -9.45
N ASN A 13 3.75 -3.14 -10.10
CA ASN A 13 4.71 -2.06 -9.83
C ASN A 13 4.59 -1.54 -8.39
N TYR A 14 3.35 -1.38 -7.89
CA TYR A 14 3.10 -1.01 -6.50
C TYR A 14 3.78 -1.98 -5.53
N TYR A 15 3.53 -3.29 -5.67
CA TYR A 15 4.14 -4.29 -4.79
C TYR A 15 5.66 -4.37 -4.95
N GLN A 16 6.18 -4.25 -6.18
CA GLN A 16 7.63 -4.25 -6.42
C GLN A 16 8.32 -3.05 -5.75
N GLU A 17 7.78 -1.85 -5.90
CA GLU A 17 8.31 -0.65 -5.22
C GLU A 17 8.15 -0.75 -3.71
N LEU A 18 7.01 -1.27 -3.23
CA LEU A 18 6.79 -1.50 -1.81
C LEU A 18 7.87 -2.46 -1.28
N ASP A 19 8.06 -3.62 -1.89
CA ASP A 19 9.03 -4.67 -1.52
C ASP A 19 10.48 -4.24 -1.57
N THR A 20 10.86 -3.39 -2.53
CA THR A 20 12.22 -2.86 -2.63
C THR A 20 12.47 -1.62 -1.76
N SER A 21 11.42 -0.98 -1.24
CA SER A 21 11.56 0.22 -0.43
C SER A 21 12.16 -0.05 0.96
N SER A 22 12.96 0.91 1.44
CA SER A 22 13.36 0.95 2.84
C SER A 22 12.17 1.28 3.73
N LYS A 23 12.22 0.88 5.01
CA LYS A 23 11.16 1.13 6.00
C LYS A 23 10.71 2.61 6.02
N SER A 24 11.65 3.54 5.94
CA SER A 24 11.38 4.99 5.92
C SER A 24 10.71 5.50 4.63
N ASN A 25 10.74 4.72 3.55
CA ASN A 25 10.17 5.09 2.25
C ASN A 25 8.81 4.42 1.96
N ILE A 26 8.38 3.43 2.75
CA ILE A 26 7.11 2.72 2.57
C ILE A 26 5.93 3.69 2.43
N THR A 27 5.84 4.70 3.31
CA THR A 27 4.76 5.71 3.28
C THR A 27 4.70 6.45 1.95
N LYS A 28 5.86 6.89 1.43
CA LYS A 28 5.94 7.62 0.16
C LYS A 28 5.53 6.77 -1.03
N VAL A 29 5.90 5.48 -1.01
CA VAL A 29 5.45 4.54 -2.05
C VAL A 29 3.94 4.40 -1.99
N MET A 30 3.35 4.18 -0.81
CA MET A 30 1.91 4.03 -0.68
C MET A 30 1.14 5.28 -1.12
N GLU A 31 1.58 6.48 -0.73
CA GLU A 31 0.97 7.75 -1.15
C GLU A 31 1.08 8.02 -2.66
N ARG A 32 2.06 7.43 -3.35
CA ARG A 32 2.21 7.54 -4.81
C ARG A 32 1.17 6.72 -5.57
N TYR A 33 0.81 5.56 -5.03
CA TYR A 33 -0.01 4.57 -5.71
C TYR A 33 -1.48 4.55 -5.27
N LEU A 34 -1.77 5.06 -4.07
CA LEU A 34 -3.10 5.05 -3.46
C LEU A 34 -3.75 6.43 -3.50
N ASP A 35 -5.06 6.45 -3.65
CA ASP A 35 -5.87 7.67 -3.64
C ASP A 35 -5.90 8.30 -2.24
N GLU A 36 -6.11 9.62 -2.18
CA GLU A 36 -6.29 10.35 -0.91
C GLU A 36 -7.49 9.83 -0.11
N ASN A 37 -8.52 9.29 -0.78
CA ASN A 37 -9.72 8.70 -0.18
C ASN A 37 -9.59 7.19 0.04
N TYR A 38 -8.37 6.67 0.12
CA TYR A 38 -8.10 5.25 0.34
C TYR A 38 -8.68 4.72 1.66
N ILE A 39 -9.48 3.66 1.56
CA ILE A 39 -10.01 2.93 2.71
C ILE A 39 -9.40 1.53 2.72
N TRP A 40 -8.68 1.22 3.79
CA TRP A 40 -8.16 -0.11 4.07
C TRP A 40 -8.95 -0.75 5.18
N ARG A 41 -9.45 -1.96 4.94
CA ARG A 41 -10.24 -2.72 5.92
C ARG A 41 -9.41 -3.89 6.43
N GLY A 42 -8.67 -3.64 7.49
CA GLY A 42 -7.93 -4.65 8.22
C GLY A 42 -8.78 -5.41 9.22
N PHE A 43 -8.24 -6.53 9.69
CA PHE A 43 -8.75 -7.23 10.86
C PHE A 43 -8.16 -6.65 12.16
N HIS A 44 -8.71 -7.05 13.31
CA HIS A 44 -8.14 -6.72 14.61
C HIS A 44 -6.64 -7.12 14.65
N PRO A 45 -5.73 -6.25 15.13
CA PRO A 45 -5.96 -5.02 15.90
C PRO A 45 -6.11 -3.73 15.07
N PHE A 46 -6.05 -3.80 13.74
CA PHE A 46 -5.92 -2.61 12.89
C PHE A 46 -7.25 -1.98 12.48
N ASN A 47 -8.34 -2.76 12.37
CA ASN A 47 -9.66 -2.28 11.94
C ASN A 47 -9.61 -1.53 10.58
N GLU A 48 -10.53 -0.58 10.36
CA GLU A 48 -10.55 0.28 9.18
C GLU A 48 -9.55 1.45 9.34
N GLN A 49 -8.81 1.74 8.27
CA GLN A 49 -7.89 2.86 8.16
C GLN A 49 -8.22 3.67 6.90
N SER A 50 -8.15 4.99 7.01
CA SER A 50 -8.57 5.92 5.95
C SER A 50 -7.41 6.66 5.27
N SER A 51 -6.17 6.22 5.49
CA SER A 51 -5.01 6.82 4.82
C SER A 51 -3.90 5.82 4.55
N ALA A 52 -3.20 6.04 3.43
CA ALA A 52 -1.97 5.31 3.08
C ALA A 52 -0.93 5.40 4.20
N LYS A 53 -0.79 6.58 4.80
CA LYS A 53 0.12 6.81 5.93
C LYS A 53 -0.22 5.95 7.14
N ALA A 54 -1.48 5.93 7.60
CA ALA A 54 -1.87 5.12 8.75
C ALA A 54 -1.58 3.63 8.54
N VAL A 55 -1.91 3.09 7.36
CA VAL A 55 -1.62 1.69 7.03
C VAL A 55 -0.11 1.44 6.92
N SER A 56 0.64 2.40 6.38
CA SER A 56 2.10 2.28 6.29
C SER A 56 2.75 2.17 7.67
N GLU A 57 2.34 3.00 8.63
CA GLU A 57 2.94 3.09 9.96
C GLU A 57 2.46 1.97 10.88
N LEU A 58 1.18 1.60 10.81
CA LEU A 58 0.58 0.58 11.69
C LEU A 58 0.84 -0.85 11.23
N PHE A 59 0.91 -1.09 9.92
CA PHE A 59 0.97 -2.44 9.37
C PHE A 59 2.26 -2.70 8.60
N TRP A 60 2.53 -1.98 7.52
CA TRP A 60 3.63 -2.33 6.61
C TRP A 60 5.01 -2.11 7.22
N GLN A 61 5.22 -1.01 7.94
CA GLN A 61 6.49 -0.72 8.61
C GLN A 61 6.81 -1.74 9.72
N PRO A 62 5.87 -2.12 10.62
CA PRO A 62 6.10 -3.18 11.59
C PRO A 62 6.25 -4.58 10.99
N LEU A 63 5.60 -4.87 9.86
CA LEU A 63 5.67 -6.17 9.19
C LEU A 63 7.06 -6.50 8.62
N ARG A 64 7.88 -5.48 8.34
CA ARG A 64 9.24 -5.65 7.77
C ARG A 64 10.34 -5.73 8.81
N HIS A 65 10.01 -6.22 10.01
CA HIS A 65 10.94 -6.45 11.11
C HIS A 65 11.63 -7.80 11.04
#